data_AF-A0A7X9CGY1-F1
#
_entry.id   AF-A0A7X9CGY1-F1
#
_cell.length_a   1.000
_cell.length_b   1.000
_cell.length_c   1.000
_cell.angle_alpha   90.00
_cell.angle_beta   90.00
_cell.angle_gamma   90.00
#
_symmetry.space_group_name_H-M   'P 1'
#
loop_
_entity.id
_entity.type
_entity.pdbx_description
1 polymer ?
#
loop_
_entity_poly.entity_id
_entity_poly.type
_entity_poly.pdbx_seq_one_letter_code
_entity_poly.pdbx_strand_id
1 'polypeptide(L)'
;ITAEMVEEIISRYYASILPKRMFWSQGQKIVGSTFCLIDRNAIDGIIYISAFGCGIDSVLIELVENRAKEKSIPFTLITIDELTGEAGVNTRIEAFLDMLDWREKNEDNISTYG
;
A
#
# COMPACT_ATOMS: atom_id res chain seq x y z
N ILE A 1 9.22 1.83 -5.96
CA ILE A 1 9.98 1.60 -4.69
C ILE A 1 9.29 0.47 -3.92
N THR A 2 10.02 -0.37 -3.18
CA THR A 2 9.43 -1.44 -2.33
C THR A 2 9.75 -1.20 -0.86
N ALA A 3 9.05 -1.90 0.04
CA ALA A 3 9.26 -1.80 1.49
C ALA A 3 10.72 -2.15 1.89
N GLU A 4 11.37 -3.00 1.11
CA GLU A 4 12.74 -3.50 1.28
C GLU A 4 13.79 -2.44 0.99
N MET A 5 13.42 -1.42 0.21
CA MET A 5 14.31 -0.32 -0.15
C MET A 5 14.40 0.76 0.95
N VAL A 6 13.52 0.71 1.96
CA VAL A 6 13.54 1.64 3.09
C VAL A 6 14.43 1.07 4.20
N GLU A 7 15.35 1.90 4.71
CA GLU A 7 16.25 1.51 5.80
C GLU A 7 15.47 0.97 7.01
N GLU A 8 15.98 -0.10 7.61
CA GLU A 8 15.31 -0.77 8.72
C GLU A 8 15.07 0.17 9.91
N ILE A 9 16.04 1.05 10.20
CA ILE A 9 15.92 2.01 11.31
C ILE A 9 14.76 2.99 11.09
N ILE A 10 14.55 3.42 9.85
CA ILE A 10 13.45 4.30 9.47
C ILE A 10 12.12 3.54 9.57
N SER A 11 12.07 2.33 9.02
CA SER A 11 10.87 1.48 9.11
C SER A 11 10.47 1.22 10.56
N ARG A 12 11.42 0.88 11.43
CA ARG A 12 11.16 0.68 12.87
C ARG A 12 10.70 1.96 13.56
N TYR A 13 11.27 3.12 13.21
CA TYR A 13 10.83 4.41 13.75
C TYR A 13 9.36 4.67 13.41
N TYR A 14 8.98 4.59 12.13
CA TYR A 14 7.58 4.83 11.73
C TYR A 14 6.62 3.79 12.30
N ALA A 15 7.01 2.52 12.41
CA ALA A 15 6.20 1.49 13.06
C ALA A 15 6.00 1.75 14.58
N SER A 16 6.92 2.47 15.23
CA SER A 16 6.81 2.83 16.65
C SER A 16 5.80 3.95 16.92
N ILE A 17 5.38 4.70 15.89
CA ILE A 17 4.39 5.79 15.98
C ILE A 17 2.97 5.22 16.14
N LEU A 18 2.76 3.95 15.76
CA LEU A 18 1.47 3.29 15.89
C LEU A 18 0.96 3.32 17.34
N PRO A 19 -0.35 3.56 17.58
CA PRO A 19 -0.91 3.57 18.93
C PRO A 19 -0.70 2.27 19.70
N LYS A 20 -0.61 1.15 18.98
CA LYS A 20 -0.25 -0.15 19.53
C LYS A 20 1.05 -0.63 18.91
N ARG A 21 1.93 -1.18 19.75
CA ARG A 21 3.20 -1.74 19.32
C ARG A 21 2.97 -2.87 18.31
N MET A 22 3.55 -2.71 17.12
CA MET A 22 3.64 -3.77 16.13
C MET A 22 4.72 -4.77 16.58
N PHE A 23 4.32 -5.99 16.96
CA PHE A 23 5.26 -7.00 17.48
C PHE A 23 5.97 -7.79 16.37
N TRP A 24 5.35 -7.90 15.20
CA TRP A 24 5.87 -8.71 14.10
C TRP A 24 6.87 -7.89 13.27
N SER A 25 8.08 -8.41 13.09
CA SER A 25 9.16 -7.74 12.34
C SER A 25 8.75 -7.40 10.90
N GLN A 26 8.10 -8.33 10.21
CA GLN A 26 7.57 -8.08 8.86
C GLN A 26 6.48 -7.00 8.88
N GLY A 27 5.59 -7.01 9.87
CA GLY A 27 4.58 -5.96 10.04
C GLY A 27 5.21 -4.59 10.30
N GLN A 28 6.26 -4.52 11.13
CA GLN A 28 7.01 -3.29 11.36
C GLN A 28 7.63 -2.77 10.06
N LYS A 29 8.19 -3.67 9.25
CA LYS A 29 8.79 -3.30 7.97
C LYS A 29 7.74 -2.78 6.98
N ILE A 30 6.67 -3.52 6.76
CA ILE A 30 5.60 -3.16 5.82
C ILE A 30 4.92 -1.85 6.23
N VAL A 31 4.42 -1.78 7.46
CA VAL A 31 3.68 -0.60 7.93
C VAL A 31 4.61 0.59 8.07
N GLY A 32 5.79 0.40 8.66
CA GLY A 32 6.75 1.47 8.88
C GLY A 32 7.30 2.08 7.59
N SER A 33 7.72 1.24 6.63
CA SER A 33 8.19 1.73 5.32
C SER A 33 7.08 2.43 4.56
N THR A 34 5.86 1.86 4.54
CA THR A 34 4.73 2.48 3.83
C THR A 34 4.36 3.82 4.45
N PHE A 35 4.28 3.91 5.78
CA PHE A 35 3.97 5.16 6.47
C PHE A 35 5.06 6.21 6.22
N CYS A 36 6.33 5.80 6.18
CA CYS A 36 7.44 6.68 5.81
C CYS A 36 7.28 7.23 4.39
N LEU A 37 6.96 6.39 3.42
CA LEU A 37 6.83 6.78 2.01
C LEU A 37 5.63 7.71 1.80
N ILE A 38 4.50 7.39 2.45
CA ILE A 38 3.30 8.23 2.48
C ILE A 38 3.61 9.61 3.08
N ASP A 39 4.20 9.66 4.28
CA ASP A 39 4.41 10.92 5.01
C ASP A 39 5.47 11.82 4.35
N ARG A 40 6.40 11.24 3.60
CA ARG A 40 7.40 11.97 2.81
C ARG A 40 6.90 12.35 1.42
N ASN A 41 5.66 12.00 1.08
CA ASN A 41 5.09 12.22 -0.25
C ASN A 41 5.98 11.67 -1.37
N ALA A 42 6.57 10.49 -1.13
CA ALA A 42 7.58 9.85 -1.98
C ALA A 42 6.99 8.80 -2.95
N ILE A 43 5.67 8.67 -2.97
CA ILE A 43 4.90 7.72 -3.79
C ILE A 43 3.58 8.33 -4.22
N ASP A 44 3.12 7.97 -5.41
CA ASP A 44 1.84 8.43 -5.98
C ASP A 44 0.71 7.41 -5.79
N GLY A 45 1.05 6.16 -5.44
CA GLY A 45 0.11 5.07 -5.24
C GLY A 45 0.78 3.85 -4.58
N ILE A 46 -0.04 2.92 -4.09
CA ILE A 46 0.40 1.72 -3.37
C ILE A 46 -0.23 0.49 -4.02
N ILE A 47 0.61 -0.47 -4.40
CA ILE A 47 0.21 -1.82 -4.78
C ILE A 47 0.65 -2.74 -3.64
N TYR A 48 -0.32 -3.30 -2.90
CA TYR A 48 -0.06 -4.32 -1.90
C TYR A 48 -0.21 -5.69 -2.54
N ILE A 49 0.81 -6.54 -2.41
CA ILE A 49 0.79 -7.89 -2.95
C ILE A 49 0.68 -8.87 -1.79
N SER A 50 -0.34 -9.72 -1.84
CA SER A 50 -0.58 -10.76 -0.83
C SER A 50 -0.69 -12.13 -1.49
N ALA A 51 -0.04 -13.15 -0.92
CA ALA A 51 -0.28 -14.54 -1.32
C ALA A 51 -1.52 -15.13 -0.61
N PHE A 52 -1.90 -14.56 0.54
CA PHE A 52 -3.02 -15.01 1.36
C PHE A 52 -3.59 -13.81 2.10
N GLY A 53 -4.75 -13.30 1.68
CA GLY A 53 -5.39 -12.13 2.29
C GLY A 53 -6.06 -12.40 3.65
N CYS A 54 -5.57 -13.37 4.42
CA CYS A 54 -6.16 -13.79 5.69
C CYS A 54 -5.14 -13.80 6.84
N GLY A 55 -5.65 -13.79 8.07
CA GLY A 55 -4.82 -13.86 9.28
C GLY A 55 -4.17 -12.53 9.61
N ILE A 56 -2.85 -12.54 9.80
CA ILE A 56 -2.10 -11.32 10.14
C ILE A 56 -2.05 -10.35 8.97
N ASP A 57 -2.02 -10.85 7.74
CA ASP A 57 -1.84 -10.03 6.55
C ASP A 57 -3.03 -9.10 6.34
N SER A 58 -4.26 -9.56 6.62
CA SER A 58 -5.45 -8.70 6.55
C SER A 58 -5.37 -7.51 7.51
N VAL A 59 -4.74 -7.67 8.67
CA VAL A 59 -4.53 -6.56 9.62
C VAL A 59 -3.50 -5.56 9.06
N LEU A 60 -2.44 -6.04 8.42
CA LEU A 60 -1.43 -5.16 7.82
C LEU A 60 -2.00 -4.41 6.62
N ILE A 61 -2.76 -5.10 5.76
CA ILE A 61 -3.48 -4.53 4.62
C ILE A 61 -4.41 -3.42 5.12
N GLU A 62 -5.23 -3.68 6.14
CA GLU A 62 -6.16 -2.70 6.70
C GLU A 62 -5.44 -1.46 7.24
N LEU A 63 -4.32 -1.64 7.96
CA LEU A 63 -3.54 -0.51 8.49
C LEU A 63 -2.95 0.35 7.36
N VAL A 64 -2.43 -0.28 6.31
CA VAL A 64 -1.87 0.44 5.16
C VAL A 64 -2.96 1.13 4.37
N GLU A 65 -4.06 0.45 4.08
CA GLU A 65 -5.19 0.99 3.33
C GLU A 65 -5.82 2.19 4.04
N ASN A 66 -6.02 2.10 5.36
CA ASN A 66 -6.54 3.21 6.15
C ASN A 66 -5.62 4.43 6.10
N ARG A 67 -4.30 4.24 6.23
CA ARG A 67 -3.33 5.33 6.12
C ARG A 67 -3.29 5.93 4.73
N ALA A 68 -3.40 5.11 3.69
CA ALA A 68 -3.47 5.57 2.31
C ALA A 68 -4.73 6.44 2.08
N LYS A 69 -5.90 5.98 2.56
CA LYS A 69 -7.16 6.74 2.50
C LYS A 69 -7.07 8.09 3.21
N GLU A 70 -6.51 8.12 4.43
CA GLU A 70 -6.29 9.36 5.20
C GLU A 70 -5.48 10.41 4.43
N LYS A 71 -4.54 9.96 3.61
CA LYS A 71 -3.65 10.81 2.81
C LYS A 71 -4.09 10.92 1.36
N SER A 72 -5.25 10.38 1.03
CA SER A 72 -5.79 10.32 -0.32
C SER A 72 -4.78 9.73 -1.32
N ILE A 73 -4.06 8.68 -0.93
CA ILE A 73 -3.15 7.94 -1.81
C ILE A 73 -3.90 6.72 -2.37
N PRO A 74 -3.90 6.49 -3.70
CA PRO A 74 -4.58 5.35 -4.31
C PRO A 74 -3.93 4.05 -3.86
N PHE A 75 -4.75 3.07 -3.55
CA PHE A 75 -4.32 1.78 -3.02
C PHE A 75 -5.01 0.65 -3.79
N THR A 76 -4.26 -0.39 -4.13
CA THR A 76 -4.82 -1.63 -4.69
C THR A 76 -4.19 -2.85 -4.03
N LEU A 77 -5.01 -3.86 -3.78
CA LEU A 77 -4.58 -5.17 -3.28
C LEU A 77 -4.61 -6.17 -4.43
N ILE A 78 -3.46 -6.79 -4.69
CA ILE A 78 -3.32 -7.91 -5.62
C ILE A 78 -3.08 -9.17 -4.80
N THR A 79 -4.07 -10.07 -4.81
CA THR A 79 -3.93 -11.40 -4.23
C THR A 79 -3.41 -12.35 -5.31
N ILE A 80 -2.31 -13.04 -5.02
CA ILE A 80 -1.74 -14.08 -5.87
C ILE A 80 -2.21 -15.42 -5.31
N ASP A 81 -3.20 -16.04 -5.96
CA ASP A 81 -3.57 -17.44 -5.73
C ASP A 81 -3.28 -18.31 -6.97
N GLU A 82 -3.23 -19.64 -6.80
CA GLU A 82 -2.96 -20.59 -7.89
C GLU A 82 -4.01 -20.54 -9.03
N LEU A 83 -5.16 -19.92 -8.79
CA LEU A 83 -6.25 -19.74 -9.76
C LEU A 83 -6.18 -18.36 -10.45
N THR A 84 -5.28 -17.48 -10.03
CA THR A 84 -5.16 -16.13 -10.57
C THR A 84 -4.35 -16.19 -11.87
N GLY A 85 -5.04 -16.09 -13.01
CA GLY A 85 -4.37 -16.04 -14.31
C GLY A 85 -3.50 -14.79 -14.48
N GLU A 86 -2.31 -14.94 -15.06
CA GLU A 86 -1.32 -13.88 -15.32
C GLU A 86 -1.94 -12.65 -16.01
N ALA A 87 -2.83 -12.87 -16.98
CA ALA A 87 -3.53 -11.80 -17.69
C ALA A 87 -4.39 -10.93 -16.76
N GLY A 88 -5.04 -11.52 -15.74
CA GLY A 88 -5.87 -10.78 -14.80
C GLY A 88 -5.07 -9.87 -13.87
N VAL A 89 -3.82 -10.24 -13.55
CA VAL A 89 -2.90 -9.41 -12.76
C VAL A 89 -2.40 -8.24 -13.60
N ASN A 90 -1.93 -8.49 -14.82
CA ASN A 90 -1.43 -7.44 -15.71
C ASN A 90 -2.49 -6.37 -15.98
N THR A 91 -3.72 -6.76 -16.33
CA THR A 91 -4.80 -5.80 -16.57
C THR A 91 -5.14 -4.95 -15.34
N ARG A 92 -5.06 -5.52 -14.13
CA ARG A 92 -5.28 -4.75 -12.89
C ARG A 92 -4.17 -3.75 -12.63
N ILE A 93 -2.92 -4.13 -12.90
CA ILE A 93 -1.77 -3.24 -12.79
C ILE A 93 -1.88 -2.11 -13.81
N GLU A 94 -2.16 -2.43 -15.07
CA GLU A 94 -2.37 -1.46 -16.15
C GLU A 94 -3.48 -0.47 -15.78
N ALA A 95 -4.65 -0.97 -15.36
CA ALA A 95 -5.77 -0.11 -14.94
C ALA A 95 -5.44 0.76 -13.72
N PHE A 96 -4.60 0.27 -12.80
CA PHE A 96 -4.15 1.06 -11.66
C PHE A 96 -3.17 2.16 -12.08
N LEU A 97 -2.23 1.86 -12.98
CA LEU A 97 -1.32 2.87 -13.54
C LEU A 97 -2.09 3.93 -14.33
N ASP A 98 -3.06 3.53 -15.16
CA ASP A 98 -3.93 4.45 -15.90
C ASP A 98 -4.70 5.40 -14.96
N MET A 99 -5.16 4.90 -13.81
CA MET A 99 -5.80 5.71 -12.76
C MET A 99 -4.84 6.76 -12.18
N LEU A 100 -3.58 6.38 -11.91
CA LEU A 100 -2.57 7.31 -11.38
C LEU A 100 -2.25 8.41 -12.40
N ASP A 101 -2.02 8.01 -13.65
CA ASP A 101 -1.77 8.90 -14.79
C ASP A 101 -2.92 9.90 -15.00
N TRP A 102 -4.17 9.42 -14.88
CA TRP A 102 -5.35 10.27 -15.01
C TRP A 102 -5.40 11.30 -13.88
N ARG A 103 -5.10 10.89 -12.64
CA ARG A 103 -5.08 11.78 -11.48
C ARG A 103 -4.03 12.88 -11.60
N GLU A 104 -2.83 12.54 -12.07
CA GLU A 104 -1.76 13.52 -12.31
C GLU A 104 -2.17 14.55 -13.37
N LYS A 105 -2.82 14.09 -14.46
CA LYS A 105 -3.21 14.95 -15.59
C LYS A 105 -4.41 15.85 -15.32
N ASN A 106 -5.33 15.45 -14.43
CA ASN A 106 -6.63 16.11 -14.29
C ASN A 106 -6.81 16.90 -12.99
N GLU A 107 -5.90 16.86 -12.01
CA GLU A 107 -5.89 17.62 -10.73
C GLU A 107 -7.23 17.74 -9.96
N ASP A 108 -8.27 17.01 -10.36
CA ASP A 108 -9.57 17.01 -9.74
C ASP A 108 -9.64 15.83 -8.77
N ASN A 109 -9.57 16.13 -7.47
CA ASN A 109 -9.89 15.20 -6.37
C ASN A 109 -11.39 14.82 -6.41
N ILE A 110 -11.84 14.22 -7.51
CA ILE A 110 -13.16 13.62 -7.57
C ILE A 110 -13.01 12.22 -6.99
N SER A 111 -13.41 12.09 -5.74
CA SER A 111 -13.71 10.80 -5.13
C SER A 111 -14.62 10.01 -6.07
N THR A 112 -14.18 8.82 -6.50
CA THR A 112 -15.02 7.86 -7.26
C THR A 112 -16.14 7.26 -6.41
N TYR A 113 -16.22 7.62 -5.12
CA TYR A 113 -17.42 7.41 -4.31
C TYR A 113 -18.25 8.70 -4.34
N GLY A 114 -19.39 8.63 -5.03
CA GLY A 114 -20.48 9.60 -4.88
C GLY A 114 -21.21 9.47 -3.56
#